data_AF-A0A7V0KQE6-F1
#
_entry.id   AF-A0A7V0KQE6-F1
#
_cell.length_a   1.000
_cell.length_b   1.000
_cell.length_c   1.000
_cell.angle_alpha   90.00
_cell.angle_beta   90.00
_cell.angle_gamma   90.00
#
_symmetry.space_group_name_H-M   'P 1'
#
loop_
_entity.id
_entity.type
_entity.pdbx_description
1 polymer ?
#
loop_
_entity_poly.entity_id
_entity_poly.type
_entity_poly.pdbx_seq_one_letter_code
_entity_poly.pdbx_strand_id
1 'polypeptide(L)'
;MNWSDPNRRDSRLERLGRAIVLGVVTLVDGSRRVAGAVLVLALLLTAASLYYTVTHFAINTDMRDALSRDLPFQQAQVRLDREFPVLSDTVLVVIEGRTRGLAARAARHLAARLRVRSRWIREVYVPGGSEFFRRNGLLYLSEDQLWALSNRLSKAQPLISQLARNPTLPGLLSLLGRGLERAGRPGPQLSDLGTIFAQLRKAMRAQEQGRFY
;
A
#
# COMPACT_ATOMS: atom_id res chain seq x y z
N MET A 1 -8.82 -75.64 9.89
CA MET A 1 -9.50 -74.38 9.51
C MET A 1 -10.89 -74.41 10.14
N ASN A 2 -11.02 -73.93 11.38
CA ASN A 2 -12.27 -74.01 12.15
C ASN A 2 -12.99 -72.65 12.04
N TRP A 3 -14.14 -72.63 11.39
CA TRP A 3 -14.96 -71.43 11.23
C TRP A 3 -15.59 -71.04 12.56
N SER A 4 -15.38 -69.79 12.99
CA SER A 4 -16.03 -69.21 14.16
C SER A 4 -17.52 -69.03 13.93
N ASP A 5 -18.29 -69.69 14.78
CA ASP A 5 -19.74 -69.71 14.92
C ASP A 5 -20.35 -68.29 14.95
N PRO A 6 -21.26 -67.91 14.03
CA PRO A 6 -21.77 -66.55 13.90
C PRO A 6 -22.76 -66.12 14.99
N ASN A 7 -23.06 -66.99 15.96
CA ASN A 7 -24.13 -66.76 16.95
C ASN A 7 -23.65 -66.54 18.40
N ARG A 8 -22.37 -66.19 18.60
CA ARG A 8 -21.88 -65.72 19.91
C ARG A 8 -22.30 -64.26 20.13
N ARG A 9 -23.59 -64.05 20.41
CA ARG A 9 -24.11 -62.74 20.83
C ARG A 9 -23.51 -62.40 22.19
N ASP A 10 -22.56 -61.48 22.19
CA ASP A 10 -21.90 -61.00 23.41
C ASP A 10 -22.92 -60.34 24.34
N SER A 11 -23.41 -61.11 25.31
CA SER A 11 -24.38 -60.67 26.34
C SER A 11 -23.99 -59.40 27.10
N ARG A 12 -22.70 -59.01 27.05
CA ARG A 12 -22.19 -57.75 27.62
C ARG A 12 -22.56 -56.54 26.75
N LEU A 13 -22.57 -56.68 25.42
CA LEU A 13 -22.94 -55.59 24.49
C LEU A 13 -24.44 -55.29 24.57
N GLU A 14 -25.29 -56.31 24.73
CA GLU A 14 -26.73 -56.11 24.94
C GLU A 14 -27.05 -55.45 26.29
N ARG A 15 -26.28 -55.78 27.35
CA ARG A 15 -26.41 -55.13 28.67
C ARG A 15 -25.96 -53.67 28.64
N LEU A 16 -24.83 -53.38 27.98
CA LEU A 16 -24.34 -52.02 27.78
C LEU A 16 -25.31 -51.19 26.93
N GLY A 17 -25.83 -51.76 25.84
CA GLY A 17 -26.84 -51.12 25.00
C GLY A 17 -28.12 -50.79 25.77
N ARG A 18 -28.65 -51.74 26.57
CA ARG A 18 -29.80 -51.48 27.44
C ARG A 18 -29.51 -50.43 28.51
N ALA A 19 -28.33 -50.42 29.11
CA ALA A 19 -27.97 -49.43 30.13
C ALA A 19 -27.92 -48.01 29.57
N ILE A 20 -27.36 -47.84 28.36
CA ILE A 20 -27.34 -46.55 27.65
C ILE A 20 -28.77 -46.12 27.29
N VAL A 21 -29.58 -47.03 26.73
CA VAL A 21 -30.97 -46.72 26.36
C VAL A 21 -31.80 -46.35 27.59
N LEU A 22 -31.66 -47.07 28.70
CA LEU A 22 -32.34 -46.76 29.95
C LEU A 22 -31.85 -45.43 30.53
N GLY A 23 -30.55 -45.13 30.46
CA GLY A 23 -29.98 -43.84 30.86
C GLY A 23 -30.56 -42.67 30.06
N VAL A 24 -30.69 -42.83 28.74
CA VAL A 24 -31.31 -41.82 27.87
C VAL A 24 -32.81 -41.68 28.16
N VAL A 25 -33.54 -42.79 28.28
CA VAL A 25 -34.99 -42.76 28.54
C VAL A 25 -35.29 -42.14 29.90
N THR A 26 -34.54 -42.47 30.95
CA THR A 26 -34.70 -41.87 32.28
C THR A 26 -34.33 -40.39 32.31
N LEU A 27 -33.31 -39.96 31.56
CA LEU A 27 -32.98 -38.55 31.38
C LEU A 27 -34.10 -37.79 30.66
N VAL A 28 -34.70 -38.41 29.62
CA VAL A 28 -35.78 -37.84 28.81
C VAL A 28 -37.10 -37.78 29.61
N ASP A 29 -37.45 -38.83 30.35
CA ASP A 29 -38.65 -38.86 31.20
C ASP A 29 -38.51 -37.95 32.42
N GLY A 30 -37.31 -37.85 32.99
CA GLY A 30 -36.97 -36.82 33.98
C GLY A 30 -37.09 -35.41 33.42
N SER A 31 -36.64 -35.19 32.19
CA SER A 31 -36.79 -33.91 31.48
C SER A 31 -38.25 -33.58 31.17
N ARG A 32 -39.11 -34.58 30.92
CA ARG A 32 -40.56 -34.39 30.72
C ARG A 32 -41.29 -33.94 31.99
N ARG A 33 -40.93 -34.48 33.15
CA ARG A 33 -41.55 -34.09 34.44
C ARG A 33 -41.18 -32.66 34.86
N VAL A 34 -40.03 -32.16 34.42
CA VAL A 34 -39.55 -30.80 34.73
C VAL A 34 -39.45 -29.93 33.47
N ALA A 35 -40.27 -30.23 32.45
CA ALA A 35 -40.18 -29.62 31.12
C ALA A 35 -40.18 -28.09 31.14
N GLY A 36 -40.98 -27.48 32.03
CA GLY A 36 -41.01 -26.03 32.23
C GLY A 36 -39.67 -25.47 32.73
N ALA A 37 -39.03 -26.11 33.72
CA ALA A 37 -37.73 -25.65 34.23
C ALA A 37 -36.61 -25.90 33.23
N VAL A 38 -36.66 -27.01 32.47
CA VAL A 38 -35.70 -27.27 31.38
C VAL A 38 -35.81 -26.19 30.30
N LEU A 39 -37.03 -25.79 29.95
CA LEU A 39 -37.27 -24.75 28.94
C LEU A 39 -36.80 -23.38 29.44
N VAL A 40 -37.10 -23.00 30.69
CA VAL A 40 -36.61 -21.76 31.30
C VAL A 40 -35.09 -21.75 31.40
N LEU A 41 -34.47 -22.86 31.83
CA LEU A 41 -33.01 -22.98 31.91
C LEU A 41 -32.36 -22.88 30.53
N ALA A 42 -32.92 -23.55 29.53
CA ALA A 42 -32.45 -23.46 28.15
C ALA A 42 -32.55 -22.01 27.64
N LEU A 43 -33.66 -21.33 27.91
CA LEU A 43 -33.88 -19.94 27.50
C LEU A 43 -32.90 -18.98 28.20
N LEU A 44 -32.62 -19.20 29.49
CA LEU A 44 -31.60 -18.47 30.24
C LEU A 44 -30.19 -18.73 29.69
N LEU A 45 -29.85 -19.98 29.37
CA LEU A 45 -28.56 -20.33 28.77
C LEU A 45 -28.40 -19.73 27.37
N THR A 46 -29.45 -19.75 26.55
CA THR A 46 -29.46 -19.07 25.25
C THR A 46 -29.29 -17.57 25.40
N ALA A 47 -30.02 -16.93 26.33
CA ALA A 47 -29.89 -15.50 26.59
C ALA A 47 -28.48 -15.14 27.11
N ALA A 48 -27.93 -15.94 28.02
CA ALA A 48 -26.57 -15.77 28.54
C ALA A 48 -25.52 -15.97 27.44
N SER A 49 -25.68 -16.98 26.59
CA SER A 49 -24.79 -17.22 25.46
C SER A 49 -24.88 -16.08 24.44
N LEU A 50 -26.08 -15.59 24.13
CA LEU A 50 -26.26 -14.47 23.21
C LEU A 50 -25.66 -13.19 23.80
N TYR A 51 -25.86 -12.93 25.08
CA TYR A 51 -25.24 -11.80 25.78
C TYR A 51 -23.71 -11.90 25.74
N TYR A 52 -23.15 -13.08 26.01
CA TYR A 52 -21.72 -13.33 25.94
C TYR A 52 -21.18 -13.13 24.52
N THR A 53 -21.86 -13.67 23.50
CA THR A 53 -21.51 -13.46 22.11
C THR A 53 -21.57 -11.98 21.75
N VAL A 54 -22.66 -11.26 22.02
CA VAL A 54 -22.76 -9.83 21.67
C VAL A 54 -21.69 -8.98 22.37
N THR A 55 -21.30 -9.32 23.60
CA THR A 55 -20.31 -8.57 24.38
C THR A 55 -18.86 -8.93 24.05
N HIS A 56 -18.58 -10.17 23.62
CA HIS A 56 -17.22 -10.68 23.40
C HIS A 56 -16.90 -11.02 21.93
N PHE A 57 -17.86 -10.88 21.02
CA PHE A 57 -17.63 -11.12 19.60
C PHE A 57 -16.74 -10.01 19.01
N ALA A 58 -15.45 -10.33 18.87
CA ALA A 58 -14.48 -9.51 18.18
C ALA A 58 -14.08 -10.19 16.87
N ILE A 59 -14.25 -9.50 15.74
CA ILE A 59 -13.73 -9.97 14.45
C ILE A 59 -12.25 -9.59 14.39
N ASN A 60 -11.36 -10.58 14.41
CA ASN A 60 -9.95 -10.36 14.15
C ASN A 60 -9.68 -10.47 12.64
N THR A 61 -9.25 -9.37 12.02
CA THR A 61 -8.86 -9.34 10.59
C THR A 61 -7.33 -9.46 10.42
N ASP A 62 -6.58 -9.62 11.52
CA ASP A 62 -5.15 -9.82 11.44
C ASP A 62 -4.81 -11.24 10.97
N MET A 63 -4.36 -11.35 9.71
CA MET A 63 -3.93 -12.63 9.14
C MET A 63 -2.71 -13.22 9.86
N ARG A 64 -1.98 -12.44 10.66
CA ARG A 64 -0.83 -12.93 11.45
C ARG A 64 -1.27 -13.93 12.51
N ASP A 65 -2.47 -13.75 13.06
CA ASP A 65 -3.04 -14.63 14.09
C ASP A 65 -3.63 -15.93 13.53
N ALA A 66 -3.74 -16.06 12.21
CA ALA A 66 -4.14 -17.31 11.56
C ALA A 66 -3.03 -18.38 11.58
N LEU A 67 -1.78 -17.98 11.83
CA LEU A 67 -0.60 -18.84 11.85
C LEU A 67 0.07 -18.79 13.24
N SER A 68 0.72 -19.88 13.64
CA SER A 68 1.38 -19.95 14.95
C SER A 68 2.44 -18.85 15.11
N ARG A 69 2.42 -18.20 16.27
CA ARG A 69 3.38 -17.14 16.65
C ARG A 69 4.82 -17.65 16.83
N ASP A 70 5.00 -18.96 16.94
CA ASP A 70 6.31 -19.59 17.14
C ASP A 70 7.10 -19.80 15.85
N LEU A 71 6.52 -19.46 14.69
CA LEU A 71 7.22 -19.57 13.41
C LEU A 71 8.40 -18.58 13.36
N PRO A 72 9.60 -19.00 12.89
CA PRO A 72 10.79 -18.14 12.87
C PRO A 72 10.60 -16.79 12.17
N PHE A 73 9.81 -16.76 11.08
CA PHE A 73 9.53 -15.51 10.35
C PHE A 73 8.60 -14.58 11.15
N GLN A 74 7.68 -15.11 11.97
CA GLN A 74 6.83 -14.29 12.83
C GLN A 74 7.64 -13.66 13.96
N GLN A 75 8.54 -14.41 14.58
CA GLN A 75 9.46 -13.86 15.58
C GLN A 75 10.37 -12.77 14.99
N ALA A 76 10.85 -12.98 13.75
CA ALA A 76 11.62 -11.96 13.03
C ALA A 76 10.78 -10.72 12.73
N GLN A 77 9.52 -10.89 12.29
CA GLN A 77 8.61 -9.77 12.03
C GLN A 77 8.28 -8.99 13.31
N VAL A 78 7.99 -9.68 14.41
CA VAL A 78 7.75 -9.04 15.72
C VAL A 78 8.98 -8.28 16.19
N ARG A 79 10.19 -8.81 15.97
CA ARG A 79 11.43 -8.11 16.28
C ARG A 79 11.60 -6.86 15.41
N LEU A 80 11.34 -6.97 14.10
CA LEU A 80 11.41 -5.85 13.18
C LEU A 80 10.41 -4.75 13.57
N ASP A 81 9.17 -5.11 13.91
CA ASP A 81 8.13 -4.16 14.32
C ASP A 81 8.48 -3.46 15.64
N ARG A 82 9.17 -4.15 16.56
CA ARG A 82 9.66 -3.56 17.83
C ARG A 82 10.82 -2.59 17.63
N GLU A 83 11.79 -2.96 16.79
CA GLU A 83 13.00 -2.15 16.54
C GLU A 83 12.72 -0.98 15.59
N PHE A 84 11.78 -1.15 14.65
CA PHE A 84 11.41 -0.16 13.64
C PHE A 84 9.91 0.13 13.64
N PRO A 85 9.36 0.68 14.74
CA PRO A 85 7.92 0.95 14.86
C PRO A 85 7.40 1.97 13.83
N VAL A 86 8.30 2.70 13.16
CA VAL A 86 7.94 3.61 12.06
C VAL A 86 7.57 2.85 10.77
N LEU A 87 8.04 1.62 10.59
CA LEU A 87 7.75 0.79 9.41
C LEU A 87 6.43 0.03 9.57
N SER A 88 6.04 -0.24 10.81
CA SER A 88 4.75 -0.83 11.16
C SER A 88 3.64 0.24 11.03
N ASP A 89 2.45 -0.18 10.60
CA ASP A 89 1.25 0.67 10.46
C ASP A 89 1.42 1.91 9.55
N THR A 90 2.40 1.89 8.63
CA THR A 90 2.59 2.95 7.65
C THR A 90 1.59 2.82 6.50
N VAL A 91 0.89 3.92 6.21
CA VAL A 91 0.02 4.02 5.04
C VAL A 91 0.77 4.62 3.87
N LEU A 92 0.90 3.86 2.77
CA LEU A 92 1.44 4.37 1.52
C LEU A 92 0.35 5.06 0.71
N VAL A 93 0.53 6.35 0.42
CA VAL A 93 -0.36 7.13 -0.44
C VAL A 93 0.33 7.41 -1.76
N VAL A 94 -0.26 6.93 -2.86
CA VAL A 94 0.24 7.16 -4.22
C VAL A 94 -0.55 8.29 -4.87
N ILE A 95 0.15 9.29 -5.42
CA ILE A 95 -0.47 10.41 -6.12
C ILE A 95 -0.09 10.35 -7.59
N GLU A 96 -1.09 10.13 -8.42
CA GLU A 96 -0.97 10.21 -9.86
C GLU A 96 -1.34 11.62 -10.34
N GLY A 97 -0.55 12.15 -11.27
CA GLY A 97 -0.78 13.45 -11.85
C GLY A 97 -0.40 13.44 -13.32
N ARG A 98 -1.02 14.33 -14.10
CA ARG A 98 -0.80 14.40 -15.56
C ARG A 98 0.67 14.60 -15.91
N THR A 99 1.40 15.38 -15.12
CA THR A 99 2.86 15.52 -15.26
C THR A 99 3.54 15.18 -13.94
N ARG A 100 4.82 14.77 -14.02
CA ARG A 100 5.67 14.55 -12.83
C ARG A 100 5.71 15.77 -11.91
N GLY A 101 5.78 16.97 -12.50
CA GLY A 101 5.79 18.23 -11.74
C GLY A 101 4.50 18.51 -10.98
N LEU A 102 3.34 18.23 -11.59
CA LEU A 102 2.04 18.37 -10.94
C LEU A 102 1.86 17.34 -9.82
N ALA A 103 2.20 16.08 -10.06
CA ALA A 103 2.16 15.02 -9.05
C ALA A 103 3.04 15.37 -7.84
N ALA A 104 4.29 15.79 -8.08
CA ALA A 104 5.22 16.20 -7.01
C ALA A 104 4.74 17.44 -6.24
N ARG A 105 4.07 18.39 -6.90
CA ARG A 105 3.47 19.55 -6.22
C ARG A 105 2.28 19.15 -5.36
N ALA A 106 1.40 18.29 -5.88
CA ALA A 106 0.25 17.76 -5.14
C ALA A 106 0.69 16.95 -3.91
N ALA A 107 1.69 16.08 -4.05
CA ALA A 107 2.28 15.32 -2.94
C ALA A 107 2.82 16.20 -1.83
N ARG A 108 3.55 17.26 -2.18
CA ARG A 108 4.04 18.22 -1.18
C ARG A 108 2.90 18.98 -0.51
N HIS A 109 1.87 19.37 -1.25
CA HIS A 109 0.75 20.08 -0.67
C HIS A 109 -0.03 19.18 0.30
N LEU A 110 -0.28 17.92 -0.08
CA LEU A 110 -0.93 16.94 0.80
C LEU A 110 -0.08 16.70 2.04
N ALA A 111 1.22 16.45 1.88
CA ALA A 111 2.12 16.21 3.00
C ALA A 111 2.16 17.39 3.98
N ALA A 112 2.20 18.62 3.48
CA ALA A 112 2.15 19.81 4.33
C ALA A 112 0.87 19.90 5.16
N ARG A 113 -0.29 19.54 4.58
CA ARG A 113 -1.57 19.50 5.32
C ARG A 113 -1.63 18.39 6.36
N LEU A 114 -1.08 17.21 6.04
CA LEU A 114 -1.05 16.07 6.96
C LEU A 114 -0.12 16.33 8.16
N ARG A 115 1.02 17.01 7.96
CA ARG A 115 1.96 17.37 9.03
C ARG A 115 1.35 18.25 10.12
N VAL A 116 0.37 19.08 9.78
CA VAL A 116 -0.33 19.94 10.76
C VAL A 116 -1.25 19.11 11.67
N ARG A 117 -1.63 17.89 11.27
CA ARG A 117 -2.52 17.00 12.04
C ARG A 117 -1.75 16.01 12.92
N SER A 118 -0.79 16.51 13.68
CA SER A 118 0.11 15.70 14.54
C SER A 118 -0.60 14.87 15.61
N ARG A 119 -1.84 15.23 15.99
CA ARG A 119 -2.67 14.45 16.93
C ARG A 119 -2.98 13.03 16.42
N TRP A 120 -3.11 12.87 15.11
CA TRP A 120 -3.53 11.60 14.49
C TRP A 120 -2.42 10.97 13.65
N ILE A 121 -1.48 11.79 13.18
CA ILE A 121 -0.43 11.37 12.27
C ILE A 121 0.91 11.68 12.92
N ARG A 122 1.66 10.63 13.27
CA ARG A 122 2.93 10.76 13.99
C ARG A 122 4.02 11.39 13.10
N GLU A 123 4.11 10.95 11.86
CA GLU A 123 5.10 11.43 10.91
C GLU A 123 4.57 11.38 9.47
N VAL A 124 5.05 12.29 8.61
CA VAL A 124 4.73 12.31 7.18
C VAL A 124 6.02 12.43 6.37
N TYR A 125 6.33 11.35 5.66
CA TYR A 125 7.49 11.26 4.78
C TYR A 125 7.06 11.29 3.30
N VAL A 126 7.80 12.04 2.48
CA VAL A 126 7.62 12.08 1.02
C VAL A 126 8.92 11.61 0.37
N PRO A 127 8.97 10.40 -0.19
CA PRO A 127 10.16 9.87 -0.86
C PRO A 127 10.63 10.81 -1.97
N GLY A 128 11.93 11.19 -1.95
CA GLY A 128 12.55 12.06 -2.95
C GLY A 128 12.01 13.51 -3.01
N GLY A 129 10.99 13.85 -2.22
CA GLY A 129 10.34 15.16 -2.21
C GLY A 129 10.81 16.09 -1.08
N SER A 130 11.75 15.63 -0.25
CA SER A 130 12.28 16.43 0.87
C SER A 130 13.22 17.54 0.38
N GLU A 131 13.36 18.59 1.19
CA GLU A 131 14.26 19.71 0.88
C GLU A 131 15.72 19.25 0.75
N PHE A 132 16.10 18.21 1.50
CA PHE A 132 17.40 17.57 1.41
C PHE A 132 17.70 17.07 -0.02
N PHE A 133 16.80 16.26 -0.60
CA PHE A 133 17.02 15.75 -1.96
C PHE A 133 16.92 16.83 -3.03
N ARG A 134 16.17 17.91 -2.79
CA ARG A 134 16.13 19.06 -3.71
C ARG A 134 17.47 19.79 -3.77
N ARG A 135 18.12 19.95 -2.62
CA ARG A 135 19.42 20.63 -2.52
C ARG A 135 20.59 19.74 -2.93
N ASN A 136 20.54 18.47 -2.55
CA ASN A 136 21.66 17.54 -2.67
C ASN A 136 21.47 16.48 -3.77
N GLY A 137 20.39 16.54 -4.54
CA GLY A 137 20.04 15.49 -5.50
C GLY A 137 21.10 15.23 -6.58
N LEU A 138 21.87 16.26 -6.96
CA LEU A 138 22.97 16.12 -7.91
C LEU A 138 24.14 15.29 -7.36
N LEU A 139 24.29 15.20 -6.03
CA LEU A 139 25.36 14.43 -5.39
C LEU A 139 25.15 12.91 -5.49
N TYR A 140 23.98 12.47 -5.95
CA TYR A 140 23.68 11.07 -6.21
C TYR A 140 24.06 10.63 -7.63
N LEU A 141 24.58 11.54 -8.46
CA LEU A 141 25.11 11.24 -9.79
C LEU A 141 26.58 10.79 -9.68
N SER A 142 27.03 9.97 -10.64
CA SER A 142 28.46 9.70 -10.76
C SER A 142 29.21 10.95 -11.22
N GLU A 143 30.53 10.99 -10.99
CA GLU A 143 31.37 12.12 -11.40
C GLU A 143 31.25 12.38 -12.92
N ASP A 144 31.31 11.34 -13.75
CA ASP A 144 31.12 11.46 -15.21
C ASP A 144 29.77 12.07 -15.59
N GLN A 145 28.70 11.66 -14.91
CA GLN A 145 27.36 12.17 -15.14
C GLN A 145 27.24 13.64 -14.71
N LEU A 146 27.88 14.01 -13.60
CA LEU A 146 27.91 15.37 -13.09
C LEU A 146 28.69 16.29 -14.05
N TRP A 147 29.84 15.84 -14.55
CA TRP A 147 30.61 16.57 -15.57
C TRP A 147 29.84 16.74 -16.86
N ALA A 148 29.20 15.67 -17.35
CA ALA A 148 28.37 15.72 -18.54
C ALA A 148 27.17 16.68 -18.38
N LEU A 149 26.52 16.67 -17.22
CA LEU A 149 25.43 17.58 -16.90
C LEU A 149 25.90 19.02 -16.82
N SER A 150 27.01 19.29 -16.13
CA SER A 150 27.62 20.62 -16.02
C SER A 150 27.95 21.18 -17.41
N ASN A 151 28.60 20.38 -18.26
CA ASN A 151 28.91 20.78 -19.63
C ASN A 151 27.65 21.08 -20.47
N ARG A 152 26.59 20.29 -20.32
CA ARG A 152 25.30 20.54 -21.02
C ARG A 152 24.64 21.83 -20.52
N LEU A 153 24.63 22.08 -19.22
CA LEU A 153 24.06 23.28 -18.63
C LEU A 153 24.82 24.54 -19.05
N SER A 154 26.16 24.48 -19.07
CA SER A 154 27.03 25.57 -19.54
C SER A 154 26.77 25.91 -21.00
N LYS A 155 26.68 24.90 -21.88
CA LYS A 155 26.33 25.11 -23.30
C LYS A 155 24.93 25.71 -23.48
N ALA A 156 23.98 25.37 -22.61
CA ALA A 156 22.61 25.86 -22.66
C ALA A 156 22.40 27.21 -21.95
N GLN A 157 23.40 27.74 -21.23
CA GLN A 157 23.28 28.95 -20.40
C GLN A 157 22.71 30.18 -21.14
N PRO A 158 23.08 30.49 -22.40
CA PRO A 158 22.50 31.62 -23.12
C PRO A 158 20.99 31.49 -23.34
N LEU A 159 20.52 30.26 -23.57
CA LEU A 159 19.10 29.95 -23.78
C LEU A 159 18.35 29.99 -22.45
N ILE A 160 18.91 29.37 -21.40
CA ILE A 160 18.36 29.40 -20.04
C ILE A 160 18.22 30.84 -19.54
N SER A 161 19.24 31.68 -19.72
CA SER A 161 19.24 33.08 -19.29
C SER A 161 18.17 33.92 -19.97
N GLN A 162 17.89 33.66 -21.26
CA GLN A 162 16.85 34.38 -21.98
C GLN A 162 15.45 33.87 -21.59
N LEU A 163 15.28 32.57 -21.41
CA LEU A 163 14.01 31.98 -21.00
C LEU A 163 13.64 32.32 -19.54
N ALA A 164 14.64 32.40 -18.65
CA ALA A 164 14.44 32.81 -17.26
C ALA A 164 13.90 34.24 -17.14
N ARG A 165 14.24 35.12 -18.09
CA ARG A 165 13.72 36.49 -18.16
C ARG A 165 12.29 36.55 -18.67
N ASN A 166 11.94 35.71 -19.64
CA ASN A 166 10.60 35.65 -20.24
C ASN A 166 10.12 34.19 -20.36
N PRO A 167 9.60 33.60 -19.27
CA PRO A 167 9.15 32.20 -19.23
C PRO A 167 7.74 32.06 -19.85
N THR A 168 7.57 32.55 -21.08
CA THR A 168 6.30 32.52 -21.81
C THR A 168 6.47 31.81 -23.15
N LEU A 169 5.38 31.23 -23.66
CA LEU A 169 5.39 30.56 -24.97
C LEU A 169 5.83 31.51 -26.11
N PRO A 170 5.33 32.76 -26.18
CA PRO A 170 5.80 33.72 -27.18
C PRO A 170 7.28 34.07 -26.99
N GLY A 171 7.74 34.18 -25.74
CA GLY A 171 9.15 34.37 -25.41
C GLY A 171 10.03 33.26 -25.97
N LEU A 172 9.66 32.00 -25.72
CA LEU A 172 10.35 30.83 -26.25
C LEU A 172 10.34 30.78 -27.78
N LEU A 173 9.19 31.01 -28.42
CA LEU A 173 9.06 31.04 -29.88
C LEU A 173 9.94 32.13 -30.51
N SER A 174 10.00 33.32 -29.91
CA SER A 174 10.88 34.40 -30.37
C SER A 174 12.37 34.04 -30.26
N LEU A 175 12.76 33.27 -29.24
CA LEU A 175 14.14 32.80 -29.06
C LEU A 175 14.54 31.78 -30.12
N LEU A 176 13.64 30.86 -30.44
CA LEU A 176 13.85 29.87 -31.49
C LEU A 176 13.93 30.54 -32.86
N GLY A 177 13.06 31.53 -33.14
CA GLY A 177 13.13 32.33 -34.36
C GLY A 177 14.47 33.05 -34.53
N ARG A 178 14.94 33.75 -33.50
CA ARG A 178 16.26 34.42 -33.49
C ARG A 178 17.43 33.45 -33.65
N GLY A 179 17.33 32.25 -33.07
CA GLY A 179 18.33 31.20 -33.21
C GLY A 179 18.40 30.67 -34.66
N LEU A 180 17.25 30.53 -35.31
CA LEU A 180 17.15 30.07 -36.69
C LEU A 180 17.65 31.13 -37.70
N GLU A 181 17.33 32.41 -37.47
CA GLU A 181 17.87 33.53 -38.26
C GLU A 181 19.40 33.62 -38.19
N ARG A 182 20.00 33.28 -37.05
CA ARG A 182 21.46 33.24 -36.86
C ARG A 182 22.11 32.00 -37.47
N ALA A 183 21.41 30.87 -37.54
CA ALA A 183 21.91 29.63 -38.11
C ALA A 183 22.18 29.72 -39.62
N GLY A 184 21.59 30.69 -40.32
CA GLY A 184 21.86 31.00 -41.73
C GLY A 184 23.13 31.84 -41.99
N ARG A 185 23.90 32.22 -40.96
CA ARG A 185 25.17 32.98 -41.09
C ARG A 185 26.37 32.15 -40.62
N PRO A 186 27.59 32.34 -41.18
CA PRO A 186 28.78 31.63 -40.71
C PRO A 186 29.13 32.08 -39.28
N GLY A 187 28.99 31.18 -38.31
CA GLY A 187 29.25 31.44 -36.89
C GLY A 187 29.07 30.16 -36.07
N PRO A 188 29.41 30.15 -34.75
CA PRO A 188 29.35 28.97 -33.91
C PRO A 188 27.94 28.36 -33.96
N GLN A 189 27.82 27.24 -34.67
CA GLN A 189 26.54 26.63 -34.96
C GLN A 189 25.91 26.16 -33.65
N LEU A 190 24.65 26.52 -33.44
CA LEU A 190 23.79 25.79 -32.55
C LEU A 190 23.49 24.44 -33.23
N SER A 191 24.47 23.52 -33.27
CA SER A 191 24.36 22.19 -33.90
C SER A 191 23.24 21.32 -33.32
N ASP A 192 22.50 21.81 -32.33
CA ASP A 192 21.45 21.08 -31.61
C ASP A 192 20.03 21.66 -31.82
N LEU A 193 19.86 22.64 -32.71
CA LEU A 193 18.53 23.21 -33.02
C LEU A 193 17.56 22.13 -33.56
N GLY A 194 18.08 21.19 -34.36
CA GLY A 194 17.30 20.05 -34.86
C GLY A 194 16.78 19.16 -33.74
N THR A 195 17.59 18.91 -32.70
CA THR A 195 17.20 18.14 -31.51
C THR A 195 16.14 18.87 -30.70
N ILE A 196 16.26 20.19 -30.53
CA ILE A 196 15.27 21.01 -29.82
C ILE A 196 13.92 20.98 -30.56
N PHE A 197 13.91 21.16 -31.88
CA PHE A 197 12.69 21.05 -32.69
C PHE A 197 12.08 19.64 -32.64
N ALA A 198 12.90 18.59 -32.65
CA ALA A 198 12.43 17.21 -32.51
C ALA A 198 11.77 16.97 -31.14
N GLN A 199 12.34 17.49 -30.06
CA GLN A 199 11.76 17.42 -28.71
C GLN A 199 10.47 18.26 -28.59
N LEU A 200 10.42 19.44 -29.21
CA LEU A 200 9.22 20.27 -29.23
C LEU A 200 8.08 19.58 -29.98
N ARG A 201 8.37 18.98 -31.15
CA ARG A 201 7.40 18.19 -31.91
C ARG A 201 6.90 16.99 -31.10
N LYS A 202 7.79 16.33 -30.37
CA LYS A 202 7.45 15.22 -29.48
C LYS A 202 6.52 15.67 -28.34
N ALA A 203 6.83 16.81 -27.70
CA ALA A 203 6.01 17.38 -26.63
C ALA A 203 4.62 17.82 -27.12
N MET A 204 4.53 18.47 -28.29
CA MET A 204 3.25 18.88 -28.87
C MET A 204 2.37 17.67 -29.23
N ARG A 205 2.94 16.63 -29.87
CA ARG A 205 2.20 15.39 -30.17
C ARG A 205 1.72 14.66 -28.91
N ALA A 206 2.54 14.66 -27.87
CA ALA A 206 2.17 14.05 -26.58
C ALA A 206 0.96 14.77 -25.97
N GLN A 207 0.94 16.11 -26.03
CA GLN A 207 -0.17 16.92 -25.56
C GLN A 207 -1.46 16.74 -26.37
N GLU A 208 -1.36 16.61 -27.71
CA GLU A 208 -2.52 16.30 -28.58
C GLU A 208 -3.15 14.94 -28.26
N GLN A 209 -2.34 13.96 -27.87
CA GLN A 209 -2.80 12.62 -27.51
C GLN A 209 -3.27 12.50 -26.04
N GLY A 210 -3.30 13.61 -25.30
CA GLY A 210 -3.61 13.61 -23.86
C GLY A 210 -2.57 12.90 -22.99
N ARG A 211 -1.43 12.49 -23.56
CA ARG A 211 -0.32 11.82 -22.87
C ARG A 211 0.73 12.85 -22.49
N PHE A 212 0.71 13.26 -21.23
CA PHE A 212 1.69 14.20 -20.69
C PHE A 212 2.90 13.42 -20.13
N TYR A 213 4.12 13.97 -20.27
CA TYR A 213 5.38 13.41 -19.75
C TYR A 213 5.64 13.81 -18.28
#